data_AF-A0A3Q1FRD7-F1
#
_entry.id   AF-A0A3Q1FRD7-F1
#
_cell.length_a   1.000
_cell.length_b   1.000
_cell.length_c   1.000
_cell.angle_alpha   90.00
_cell.angle_beta   90.00
_cell.angle_gamma   90.00
#
_symmetry.space_group_name_H-M   'P 1'
#
loop_
_entity.id
_entity.type
_entity.pdbx_description
1 polymer ?
#
loop_
_entity_poly.entity_id
_entity_poly.type
_entity_poly.pdbx_seq_one_letter_code
_entity_poly.pdbx_strand_id
1 'polypeptide(L)' 'MFVSLVLLWLCLFFVILQLRPKRPKNFPPGPPALPILGNILIHDEIQYIIKTLDKSIGMSSVGSHN' A
#
# COMPACT_ATOMS: atom_id res chain seq x y z
N MET A 1 16.05 -38.98 -2.17
CA MET A 1 16.26 -37.90 -1.18
C MET A 1 15.55 -36.59 -1.60
N PHE A 2 15.64 -36.16 -2.87
CA PHE A 2 14.96 -34.94 -3.32
C PHE A 2 13.42 -35.06 -3.42
N VAL A 3 12.90 -36.21 -3.84
CA VAL A 3 11.45 -36.44 -3.97
C VAL A 3 10.73 -36.29 -2.62
N SER A 4 11.33 -36.79 -1.55
CA SER A 4 10.80 -36.63 -0.19
C SER A 4 10.80 -35.17 0.28
N LEU A 5 11.79 -34.36 -0.11
CA LEU A 5 11.82 -32.92 0.21
C LEU A 5 10.74 -32.15 -0.56
N VAL A 6 10.56 -32.46 -1.85
CA VAL A 6 9.50 -31.86 -2.68
C VAL A 6 8.12 -32.23 -2.13
N LEU A 7 7.90 -33.49 -1.73
CA LEU A 7 6.64 -33.95 -1.17
C LEU A 7 6.36 -33.32 0.21
N LEU A 8 7.39 -33.18 1.04
CA LEU A 8 7.28 -32.50 2.33
C LEU A 8 6.92 -31.02 2.15
N TRP A 9 7.56 -30.33 1.21
CA TRP A 9 7.28 -28.94 0.89
C TRP A 9 5.85 -28.76 0.37
N LEU A 10 5.40 -29.63 -0.54
CA LEU A 10 4.03 -29.62 -1.05
C LEU A 10 3.00 -29.86 0.07
N CYS A 11 3.30 -30.78 0.99
CA CYS A 11 2.47 -31.07 2.15
C CYS A 11 2.37 -29.86 3.09
N LEU A 12 3.51 -29.26 3.46
CA LEU A 12 3.56 -28.05 4.29
C LEU A 12 2.82 -26.87 3.62
N PHE A 13 3.01 -26.68 2.31
CA PHE A 13 2.32 -25.65 1.55
C PHE A 13 0.81 -25.83 1.59
N PHE A 14 0.32 -27.05 1.37
CA PHE A 14 -1.11 -27.37 1.44
C PHE A 14 -1.68 -27.14 2.84
N VAL A 15 -0.95 -27.53 3.88
CA VAL A 15 -1.31 -27.28 5.29
C VAL A 15 -1.42 -25.77 5.54
N ILE A 16 -0.42 -24.97 5.16
CA ILE A 16 -0.44 -23.51 5.32
C ILE A 16 -1.63 -22.87 4.59
N LEU A 17 -1.97 -23.35 3.39
CA LEU A 17 -3.15 -22.88 2.66
C LEU A 17 -4.46 -23.20 3.40
N GLN A 18 -4.56 -24.39 3.98
CA GLN A 18 -5.73 -24.82 4.76
C GLN A 18 -5.86 -24.07 6.09
N LEU A 19 -4.73 -23.66 6.69
CA LEU A 19 -4.68 -22.83 7.89
C LEU A 19 -4.99 -21.35 7.61
N ARG A 20 -5.19 -20.94 6.35
CA ARG A 20 -5.59 -19.55 6.07
C ARG A 20 -6.91 -19.25 6.76
N PRO A 21 -6.97 -18.19 7.61
CA PRO A 21 -8.18 -17.82 8.32
C PRO A 21 -9.34 -17.67 7.34
N LYS A 22 -10.35 -18.52 7.47
CA LYS A 22 -11.58 -18.39 6.67
C LYS A 22 -12.29 -17.12 7.12
N ARG A 23 -12.55 -16.21 6.19
CA ARG A 23 -13.32 -15.00 6.50
C ARG A 23 -14.72 -15.43 6.98
N PRO A 24 -15.17 -14.94 8.14
CA PRO A 24 -16.52 -15.23 8.62
C PRO A 24 -17.55 -14.68 7.63
N LYS A 25 -18.70 -15.35 7.56
CA LYS A 25 -19.84 -14.86 6.77
C LYS A 25 -20.19 -13.44 7.25
N ASN A 26 -20.30 -12.50 6.31
CA ASN A 26 -20.63 -11.08 6.51
C ASN A 26 -19.47 -10.15 6.90
N PHE A 27 -18.22 -10.62 6.95
CA PHE A 27 -17.11 -9.68 7.03
C PHE A 27 -16.89 -8.99 5.68
N PRO A 28 -16.67 -7.66 5.66
CA PRO A 28 -16.34 -6.96 4.43
C PRO A 28 -15.09 -7.59 3.81
N PRO A 29 -15.00 -7.63 2.46
CA PRO A 29 -13.78 -8.08 1.80
C PRO A 29 -12.61 -7.26 2.35
N GLY A 30 -11.58 -7.94 2.85
CA GLY A 30 -10.39 -7.25 3.35
C GLY A 30 -9.76 -6.41 2.24
N PRO A 31 -9.07 -5.31 2.59
CA PRO A 31 -8.49 -4.42 1.61
C PRO A 31 -7.60 -5.22 0.63
N PRO A 32 -7.68 -4.93 -0.69
CA PRO A 32 -6.88 -5.61 -1.68
C PRO A 32 -5.39 -5.48 -1.33
N ALA A 33 -4.60 -6.51 -1.61
CA ALA A 33 -3.18 -6.60 -1.21
C ALA A 33 -2.27 -5.51 -1.82
N LEU A 34 -2.77 -4.66 -2.72
CA LEU A 34 -2.05 -3.53 -3.30
C LEU A 34 -2.64 -2.17 -2.86
N PRO A 35 -2.74 -1.84 -1.56
CA PRO A 35 -3.03 -0.47 -1.12
C PRO A 35 -1.85 0.49 -1.38
N ILE A 36 -0.71 -0.05 -1.82
CA ILE A 36 0.55 0.69 -2.03
C ILE A 36 0.43 1.67 -3.20
N LEU A 37 -0.28 1.31 -4.28
CA LEU A 37 -0.42 2.18 -5.45
C LEU A 37 -1.20 3.46 -5.11
N GLY A 38 -2.24 3.35 -4.28
CA GLY A 38 -2.98 4.51 -3.78
C GLY A 38 -2.10 5.43 -2.93
N ASN A 39 -1.26 4.86 -2.07
CA ASN A 39 -0.34 5.63 -1.22
C ASN A 39 0.74 6.38 -2.02
N ILE A 40 1.23 5.81 -3.12
CA ILE A 40 2.24 6.45 -3.97
C ILE A 40 1.62 7.62 -4.75
N LEU A 41 0.43 7.42 -5.32
CA LEU A 41 -0.29 8.48 -6.08
C LEU A 41 -0.64 9.68 -5.19
N ILE A 42 -1.07 9.44 -3.94
CA ILE A 42 -1.37 10.50 -2.96
C ILE A 42 -0.10 11.28 -2.60
N HIS A 43 1.05 10.62 -2.54
CA HIS A 43 2.30 11.27 -2.18
C HIS A 43 2.71 12.34 -3.22
N ASP A 44 2.58 12.05 -4.50
CA ASP A 44 2.92 12.99 -5.58
C ASP A 44 1.98 14.20 -5.60
N GLU A 45 0.69 13.98 -5.34
CA GLU A 45 -0.32 15.04 -5.26
C GLU A 45 -0.04 15.99 -4.08
N ILE A 46 0.30 15.43 -2.91
CA ILE A 46 0.62 16.24 -1.72
C ILE A 46 1.88 17.09 -1.95
N GLN A 47 2.93 16.55 -2.57
CA GLN A 47 4.14 17.32 -2.88
C GLN A 47 3.87 18.47 -3.86
N TYR A 48 3.00 18.25 -4.85
CA TYR A 48 2.58 19.31 -5.75
C TYR A 48 1.85 20.43 -5.01
N ILE A 49 0.88 20.09 -4.16
CA ILE A 49 0.10 21.08 -3.39
C ILE A 49 1.03 21.91 -2.49
N ILE A 50 1.93 21.27 -1.73
CA ILE A 50 2.88 21.98 -0.86
C ILE A 50 3.73 22.97 -1.67
N LYS A 51 4.25 22.53 -2.82
CA LYS A 51 5.04 23.40 -3.71
C LYS A 51 4.24 24.58 -4.27
N THR A 52 2.95 24.38 -4.57
CA THR A 52 2.07 25.47 -5.02
C THR A 52 1.76 26.46 -3.91
N LEU A 53 1.57 25.97 -2.67
CA LEU A 53 1.31 26.81 -1.52
C LEU A 53 2.52 27.68 -1.18
N ASP A 54 3.71 27.09 -1.10
CA ASP A 54 4.96 27.84 -0.85
C ASP A 54 5.20 28.93 -1.90
N LYS A 55 4.92 28.62 -3.17
CA LYS A 55 5.02 29.60 -4.26
C LYS A 55 4.02 30.75 -4.10
N SER A 56 2.78 30.45 -3.70
CA SER A 56 1.76 31.48 -3.48
C SER A 56 2.08 32.39 -2.28
N ILE A 57 2.61 31.81 -1.20
CA ILE A 57 3.02 32.53 0.01
C ILE A 57 4.25 33.40 -0.29
N GLY A 58 5.25 32.85 -1.01
CA GLY A 58 6.44 33.61 -1.43
C GLY A 58 6.09 34.79 -2.34
N MET A 59 5.12 34.63 -3.24
CA MET A 59 4.65 35.73 -4.10
C MET A 59 3.94 36.83 -3.29
N SER A 60 3.15 36.43 -2.28
CA SER A 60 2.48 37.36 -1.37
C SER A 60 3.46 38.12 -0.47
N SER A 61 4.56 37.50 -0.06
CA SER A 61 5.61 38.14 0.76
C SER A 61 6.47 39.13 -0.04
N VAL A 62 6.71 38.87 -1.34
CA VAL A 62 7.50 39.75 -2.22
C VAL A 62 6.66 40.94 -2.72
N GLY A 63 5.36 40.77 -2.91
CA GLY A 63 4.45 41.85 -3.31
C GLY A 63 4.06 42.83 -2.19
N SER A 64 4.34 42.52 -0.92
CA SER A 64 3.94 43.34 0.23
C SER A 64 5.00 44.37 0.66
N HIS A 65 6.14 44.46 -0.03
CA HIS A 65 7.29 45.30 0.35
C HIS A 65 7.64 46.41 -0.66
N ASN A 66 6.75 46.70 -1.62
CA ASN A 66 6.85 47.83 -2.56
C ASN A 66 5.68 48.80 -2.37
#